data_AF-A0A9X0R276-F1
#
_entry.id   AF-A0A9X0R276-F1
#
_cell.length_a   1.000
_cell.length_b   1.000
_cell.length_c   1.000
_cell.angle_alpha   90.00
_cell.angle_beta   90.00
_cell.angle_gamma   90.00
#
_symmetry.space_group_name_H-M   'P 1'
#
loop_
_entity.id
_entity.type
_entity.pdbx_description
1 polymer ?
#
loop_
_entity_poly.entity_id
_entity_poly.type
_entity_poly.pdbx_seq_one_letter_code
_entity_poly.pdbx_strand_id
1 'polypeptide(L)'
;MIPEPDRADRYVDQAQAAVGNSGAPALQLGAYEGPLDLLLDLARAQKVDLAQLSITALAAQFAVVVEAALAARTVPLPRLAEWLIMAAWLVALRARLLLPAEAAENVAARREAEDLRRRLADRAAALRLADWLEQRLQLGRDVFGRGVAEPDAGSLPAADVTALLRACLKLLELPERERVYRSNPPPLWRVPEALDRMRRLLPDLPDGASLGRFLPPVGEGPAATLQRRAALASTLMAGLELSREGAVALDQPEGFGEIRVNAARSDAVGAAA
;
A
#
# COMPACT_ATOMS: atom_id res chain seq x y z
N MET A 1 -1.46 35.67 -21.04
CA MET A 1 -0.39 34.73 -21.41
C MET A 1 -0.75 33.40 -20.78
N ILE A 2 -1.42 32.54 -21.55
CA ILE A 2 -1.87 31.22 -21.11
C ILE A 2 -0.65 30.30 -21.24
N PRO A 3 -0.25 29.54 -20.20
CA PRO A 3 0.89 28.63 -20.31
C PRO A 3 0.53 27.50 -21.30
N GLU A 4 1.45 27.15 -22.19
CA GLU A 4 1.25 26.06 -23.14
C GLU A 4 1.00 24.71 -22.44
N PRO A 5 0.07 23.89 -22.95
CA PRO A 5 -0.35 22.64 -22.30
C PRO A 5 0.78 21.60 -22.16
N ASP A 6 1.76 21.59 -23.07
CA ASP A 6 2.87 20.62 -23.08
C ASP A 6 3.86 20.76 -21.89
N ARG A 7 3.89 21.91 -21.21
CA ARG A 7 4.70 22.10 -20.00
C ARG A 7 4.05 21.52 -18.74
N ALA A 8 2.72 21.57 -18.64
CA ALA A 8 2.01 21.12 -17.45
C ALA A 8 2.11 19.60 -17.29
N ASP A 9 2.00 18.86 -18.41
CA ASP A 9 2.06 17.39 -18.41
C ASP A 9 3.44 16.87 -17.99
N ARG A 10 4.53 17.55 -18.41
CA ARG A 10 5.89 17.24 -17.94
C ARG A 10 6.09 17.48 -16.44
N TYR A 11 5.44 18.50 -15.89
CA TYR A 11 5.48 18.78 -14.45
C TYR A 11 4.70 17.73 -13.64
N VAL A 12 3.56 17.26 -14.15
CA VAL A 12 2.74 16.24 -13.49
C VAL A 12 3.44 14.87 -13.48
N ASP A 13 4.09 14.49 -14.59
CA ASP A 13 4.84 13.23 -14.69
C ASP A 13 6.09 13.24 -13.80
N GLN A 14 6.80 14.38 -13.75
CA GLN A 14 7.89 14.60 -12.78
C GLN A 14 7.40 14.65 -11.34
N ALA A 15 6.21 15.17 -11.06
CA ALA A 15 5.66 15.23 -9.70
C ALA A 15 5.15 13.88 -9.20
N GLN A 16 4.60 13.03 -10.07
CA GLN A 16 4.25 11.65 -9.74
C GLN A 16 5.51 10.79 -9.56
N ALA A 17 6.58 11.05 -10.31
CA ALA A 17 7.91 10.49 -10.04
C ALA A 17 8.55 11.07 -8.76
N ALA A 18 8.28 12.34 -8.43
CA ALA A 18 8.82 13.05 -7.28
C ALA A 18 8.12 12.72 -5.96
N VAL A 19 6.98 12.03 -5.98
CA VAL A 19 6.32 11.51 -4.79
C VAL A 19 6.40 9.99 -4.87
N GLY A 20 7.42 9.39 -4.26
CA GLY A 20 7.51 7.92 -4.22
C GLY A 20 6.27 7.31 -3.56
N ASN A 21 6.04 6.01 -3.72
CA ASN A 21 4.84 5.31 -3.18
C ASN A 21 4.57 5.53 -1.68
N SER A 22 5.56 5.96 -0.89
CA SER A 22 5.44 6.33 0.53
C SER A 22 4.88 7.74 0.76
N GLY A 23 4.66 8.52 -0.31
CA GLY A 23 4.30 9.93 -0.25
C GLY A 23 5.46 10.84 0.16
N ALA A 24 6.70 10.42 -0.12
CA ALA A 24 7.96 11.10 0.22
C ALA A 24 8.67 11.65 -1.04
N PRO A 25 9.49 12.71 -0.92
CA PRO A 25 10.08 13.41 -2.06
C PRO A 25 11.17 12.56 -2.73
N ALA A 26 11.13 12.37 -4.06
CA ALA A 26 12.10 11.56 -4.80
C ALA A 26 13.34 12.35 -5.24
N LEU A 27 14.50 11.89 -4.82
CA LEU A 27 15.80 12.53 -4.98
C LEU A 27 16.69 11.68 -5.87
N GLN A 28 17.47 12.36 -6.73
CA GLN A 28 18.59 11.79 -7.47
C GLN A 28 19.89 12.40 -6.92
N LEU A 29 20.72 11.59 -6.27
CA LEU A 29 21.95 12.04 -5.59
C LEU A 29 23.10 11.06 -5.87
N GLY A 30 23.99 11.41 -6.82
CA GLY A 30 25.11 10.56 -7.19
C GLY A 30 24.65 9.23 -7.79
N ALA A 31 24.88 8.12 -7.07
CA ALA A 31 24.44 6.78 -7.46
C ALA A 31 23.04 6.40 -6.94
N TYR A 32 22.36 7.32 -6.27
CA TYR A 32 21.05 7.09 -5.66
C TYR A 32 19.93 7.76 -6.48
N GLU A 33 18.82 7.04 -6.69
CA GLU A 33 17.60 7.53 -7.31
C GLU A 33 16.38 6.95 -6.57
N GLY A 34 15.53 7.79 -5.98
CA GLY A 34 14.29 7.37 -5.30
C GLY A 34 13.82 8.28 -4.15
N PRO A 35 12.75 7.92 -3.42
CA PRO A 35 12.18 8.73 -2.33
C PRO A 35 13.12 8.91 -1.13
N LEU A 36 13.14 10.07 -0.48
CA LEU A 36 14.00 10.38 0.68
C LEU A 36 14.01 9.27 1.75
N ASP A 37 12.88 8.62 2.00
CA ASP A 37 12.81 7.48 2.93
C ASP A 37 13.63 6.28 2.43
N LEU A 38 13.59 5.99 1.13
CA LEU A 38 14.43 4.97 0.49
C LEU A 38 15.93 5.34 0.55
N LEU A 39 16.29 6.63 0.64
CA LEU A 39 17.68 7.03 0.84
C LEU A 39 18.20 6.54 2.19
N LEU A 40 17.36 6.62 3.22
CA LEU A 40 17.66 6.06 4.54
C LEU A 40 17.69 4.52 4.49
N ASP A 41 16.84 3.87 3.71
CA ASP A 41 16.84 2.41 3.54
C ASP A 41 18.06 1.90 2.75
N LEU A 42 18.55 2.65 1.76
CA LEU A 42 19.76 2.31 1.04
C LEU A 42 21.02 2.62 1.87
N ALA A 43 21.00 3.66 2.70
CA ALA A 43 22.02 3.87 3.73
C ALA A 43 22.03 2.72 4.75
N ARG A 44 20.86 2.25 5.17
CA ARG A 44 20.67 1.07 6.03
C ARG A 44 21.30 -0.19 5.40
N ALA A 45 21.14 -0.38 4.09
CA ALA A 45 21.74 -1.46 3.33
C ALA A 45 23.23 -1.27 2.98
N GLN A 46 23.89 -0.22 3.51
CA GLN A 46 25.28 0.16 3.22
C GLN A 46 25.56 0.46 1.73
N LYS A 47 24.52 0.72 0.95
CA LYS A 47 24.64 1.03 -0.49
C LYS A 47 24.93 2.52 -0.74
N VAL A 48 24.68 3.37 0.25
CA VAL A 48 24.93 4.82 0.20
C VAL A 48 25.63 5.26 1.48
N ASP A 49 26.76 5.96 1.34
CA ASP A 49 27.46 6.58 2.46
C ASP A 49 26.96 8.01 2.71
N LEU A 50 26.14 8.17 3.75
CA LEU A 50 25.60 9.47 4.18
C LEU A 50 26.68 10.42 4.68
N ALA A 51 27.80 9.91 5.21
CA ALA A 51 28.91 10.74 5.64
C ALA A 51 29.58 11.43 4.44
N GLN A 52 29.45 10.89 3.23
CA GLN A 52 30.00 11.45 1.99
C GLN A 52 28.98 12.25 1.14
N LEU A 53 27.75 12.39 1.61
CA LEU A 53 26.67 13.07 0.89
C LEU A 53 26.91 14.57 0.67
N SER A 54 26.83 15.02 -0.58
CA SER A 54 26.91 16.46 -0.90
C SER A 54 25.63 17.19 -0.51
N ILE A 55 25.68 17.97 0.58
CA ILE A 55 24.56 18.79 1.05
C ILE A 55 24.13 19.82 -0.01
N THR A 56 25.08 20.33 -0.79
CA THR A 56 24.79 21.27 -1.89
C THR A 56 23.96 20.62 -2.99
N ALA A 57 24.24 19.37 -3.34
CA ALA A 57 23.46 18.60 -4.31
C ALA A 57 22.08 18.25 -3.76
N LEU A 58 22.02 17.81 -2.49
CA LEU A 58 20.77 17.55 -1.77
C LEU A 58 19.83 18.77 -1.81
N ALA A 59 20.35 19.96 -1.48
CA ALA A 59 19.56 21.18 -1.45
C ALA A 59 18.98 21.55 -2.84
N ALA A 60 19.75 21.39 -3.91
CA ALA A 60 19.26 21.66 -5.27
C ALA A 60 18.17 20.67 -5.69
N GLN A 61 18.40 19.38 -5.47
CA GLN A 61 17.44 18.36 -5.86
C GLN A 61 16.15 18.48 -5.05
N PHE A 62 16.25 18.73 -3.75
CA PHE A 62 15.09 18.88 -2.88
C PHE A 62 14.23 20.09 -3.27
N ALA A 63 14.85 21.21 -3.68
CA ALA A 63 14.12 22.37 -4.18
C ALA A 63 13.29 22.04 -5.43
N VAL A 64 13.88 21.33 -6.40
CA VAL A 64 13.19 20.88 -7.63
C VAL A 64 11.97 20.02 -7.30
N VAL A 65 12.11 19.10 -6.34
CA VAL A 65 11.02 18.22 -5.91
C VAL A 65 9.88 19.00 -5.27
N VAL A 66 10.19 19.95 -4.39
CA VAL A 66 9.16 20.75 -3.73
C VAL A 66 8.43 21.65 -4.72
N GLU A 67 9.13 22.22 -5.70
CA GLU A 67 8.51 22.98 -6.79
C GLU A 67 7.57 22.12 -7.65
N ALA A 68 7.98 20.90 -8.00
CA ALA A 68 7.14 19.96 -8.72
C ALA A 68 5.88 19.57 -7.92
N ALA A 69 6.04 19.30 -6.61
CA ALA A 69 4.94 18.97 -5.72
C ALA A 69 3.93 20.12 -5.57
N LEU A 70 4.41 21.38 -5.50
CA LEU A 70 3.58 22.59 -5.51
C LEU A 70 2.78 22.74 -6.81
N ALA A 71 3.43 22.52 -7.95
CA ALA A 71 2.82 22.66 -9.27
C ALA A 71 1.70 21.63 -9.49
N ALA A 72 1.94 20.38 -9.11
CA ALA A 72 1.01 19.28 -9.36
C ALA A 72 -0.18 19.22 -8.38
N ARG A 73 -0.10 19.86 -7.21
CA ARG A 73 -1.12 19.82 -6.14
C ARG A 73 -1.53 18.39 -5.72
N THR A 74 -0.62 17.42 -5.88
CA THR A 74 -0.84 16.01 -5.55
C THR A 74 -0.54 15.68 -4.09
N VAL A 75 0.17 16.56 -3.39
CA VAL A 75 0.59 16.38 -1.99
C VAL A 75 -0.35 17.13 -1.05
N PRO A 76 -0.82 16.53 0.06
CA PRO A 76 -1.62 17.22 1.07
C PRO A 76 -0.89 18.46 1.63
N LEU A 77 -1.63 19.57 1.81
CA LEU A 77 -1.07 20.84 2.30
C LEU A 77 -0.18 20.71 3.56
N PRO A 78 -0.56 19.96 4.61
CA PRO A 78 0.25 19.85 5.81
C PRO A 78 1.65 19.29 5.53
N ARG A 79 1.72 18.26 4.67
CA ARG A 79 3.00 17.64 4.28
C ARG A 79 3.85 18.56 3.42
N LEU A 80 3.20 19.30 2.51
CA LEU A 80 3.88 20.27 1.67
C LEU A 80 4.48 21.41 2.51
N ALA A 81 3.80 21.84 3.58
CA ALA A 81 4.32 22.83 4.51
C ALA A 81 5.60 22.36 5.23
N GLU A 82 5.64 21.10 5.69
CA GLU A 82 6.84 20.51 6.27
C GLU A 82 8.01 20.47 5.27
N TRP A 83 7.73 20.12 4.01
CA TRP A 83 8.74 20.10 2.95
C TRP A 83 9.26 21.50 2.63
N LEU A 84 8.39 22.50 2.58
CA LEU A 84 8.77 23.89 2.36
C LEU A 84 9.73 24.41 3.43
N ILE A 85 9.51 24.08 4.70
CA ILE A 85 10.41 24.46 5.79
C ILE A 85 11.80 23.84 5.57
N MET A 86 11.86 22.54 5.25
CA MET A 86 13.13 21.85 4.98
C MET A 86 13.83 22.42 3.74
N ALA A 87 13.09 22.71 2.67
CA ALA A 87 13.62 23.28 1.44
C ALA A 87 14.21 24.67 1.67
N ALA A 88 13.49 25.55 2.37
CA ALA A 88 13.95 26.88 2.71
C ALA A 88 15.26 26.84 3.51
N TRP A 89 15.34 25.96 4.51
CA TRP A 89 16.56 25.78 5.29
C TRP A 89 17.73 25.24 4.46
N LEU A 90 17.50 24.21 3.63
CA LEU A 90 18.52 23.63 2.75
C LEU A 90 19.04 24.64 1.71
N VAL A 91 18.15 25.46 1.14
CA VAL A 91 18.51 26.52 0.18
C VAL A 91 19.34 27.61 0.86
N ALA A 92 18.96 28.04 2.06
CA ALA A 92 19.73 29.00 2.85
C ALA A 92 21.13 28.46 3.20
N LEU A 93 21.20 27.19 3.60
CA LEU A 93 22.46 26.50 3.87
C LEU A 93 23.34 26.43 2.60
N ARG A 94 22.75 26.08 1.45
CA ARG A 94 23.44 26.06 0.15
C ARG A 94 24.00 27.44 -0.22
N ALA A 95 23.21 28.51 -0.08
CA ALA A 95 23.67 29.87 -0.39
C ALA A 95 24.91 30.26 0.43
N ARG A 96 24.90 29.97 1.73
CA ARG A 96 26.04 30.22 2.62
C ARG A 96 27.26 29.35 2.29
N LEU A 97 27.04 28.11 1.85
CA LEU A 97 28.12 27.20 1.40
C LEU A 97 28.80 27.63 0.10
N LEU A 98 28.14 28.45 -0.73
CA LEU A 98 28.71 28.98 -1.98
C LEU A 98 29.56 30.25 -1.80
N LEU A 99 29.53 30.86 -0.61
CA LEU A 99 30.38 31.99 -0.27
C LEU A 99 31.88 31.60 -0.32
N PRO A 100 32.80 32.58 -0.45
CA PRO A 100 34.23 32.34 -0.33
C PRO A 100 34.56 31.55 0.93
N ALA A 101 35.49 30.59 0.83
CA ALA A 101 35.80 29.65 1.92
C ALA A 101 36.27 30.33 3.22
N GLU A 102 36.83 31.53 3.11
CA GLU A 102 37.33 32.34 4.23
C GLU A 102 36.23 33.14 4.95
N ALA A 103 35.05 33.26 4.35
CA ALA A 103 33.94 33.97 4.96
C ALA A 103 33.46 33.24 6.23
N ALA A 104 33.27 33.98 7.33
CA ALA A 104 32.79 33.43 8.60
C ALA A 104 31.46 32.66 8.43
N GLU A 105 30.58 33.16 7.57
CA GLU A 105 29.32 32.49 7.22
C GLU A 105 29.52 31.13 6.56
N ASN A 106 30.53 31.00 5.68
CA ASN A 106 30.88 29.73 5.03
C ASN A 106 31.42 28.71 6.03
N VAL A 107 32.31 29.16 6.93
CA VAL A 107 32.86 28.31 7.99
C VAL A 107 31.76 27.78 8.90
N ALA A 108 30.81 28.65 9.30
CA ALA A 108 29.65 28.25 10.09
C ALA A 108 28.75 27.27 9.32
N ALA A 109 28.47 27.54 8.03
CA ALA A 109 27.65 26.68 7.19
C ALA A 109 28.28 25.29 6.98
N ARG A 110 29.61 25.19 6.86
CA ARG A 110 30.31 23.89 6.77
C ARG A 110 30.15 23.05 8.03
N ARG A 111 30.19 23.68 9.22
CA ARG A 111 29.94 22.99 10.49
C ARG A 111 28.50 22.49 10.57
N GLU A 112 27.54 23.33 10.19
CA GLU A 112 26.12 22.97 10.14
C GLU A 112 25.84 21.83 9.15
N ALA A 113 26.49 21.84 7.99
CA ALA A 113 26.42 20.75 7.01
C ALA A 113 27.02 19.44 7.55
N GLU A 114 28.11 19.51 8.30
CA GLU A 114 28.70 18.34 8.97
C GLU A 114 27.79 17.79 10.06
N ASP A 115 27.19 18.67 10.87
CA ASP A 115 26.19 18.29 11.88
C ASP A 115 24.99 17.58 11.25
N LEU A 116 24.51 18.08 10.10
CA LEU A 116 23.43 17.44 9.36
C LEU A 116 23.83 16.03 8.91
N ARG A 117 25.02 15.86 8.33
CA ARG A 117 25.52 14.54 7.88
C ARG A 117 25.59 13.56 9.04
N ARG A 118 26.12 14.00 10.19
CA ARG A 118 26.18 13.18 11.42
C ARG A 118 24.79 12.75 11.88
N ARG A 119 23.83 13.67 11.96
CA ARG A 119 22.44 13.36 12.35
C ARG A 119 21.78 12.36 11.41
N LEU A 120 22.00 12.48 10.10
CA LEU A 120 21.49 11.54 9.11
C LEU A 120 22.12 10.15 9.29
N ALA A 121 23.43 10.07 9.53
CA ALA A 121 24.14 8.81 9.80
C ALA A 121 23.64 8.15 11.11
N ASP A 122 23.48 8.92 12.18
CA ASP A 122 22.95 8.44 13.47
C ASP A 122 21.53 7.90 13.32
N ARG A 123 20.67 8.62 12.58
CA ARG A 123 19.31 8.18 12.28
C ARG A 123 19.31 6.85 11.52
N ALA A 124 20.16 6.71 10.50
CA ALA A 124 20.28 5.46 9.74
C ALA A 124 20.82 4.31 10.61
N ALA A 125 21.75 4.59 11.53
CA ALA A 125 22.22 3.60 12.51
C ALA A 125 21.12 3.16 13.48
N ALA A 126 20.33 4.12 14.00
CA ALA A 126 19.20 3.82 14.87
C ALA A 126 18.13 2.97 14.17
N LEU A 127 17.83 3.25 12.89
CA LEU A 127 16.90 2.45 12.11
C LEU A 127 17.41 1.02 11.89
N ARG A 128 18.71 0.83 11.61
CA ARG A 128 19.31 -0.52 11.54
C ARG A 128 19.16 -1.29 12.85
N LEU A 129 19.35 -0.60 13.97
CA LEU A 129 19.19 -1.22 15.29
C LEU A 129 17.74 -1.57 15.58
N ALA A 130 16.79 -0.71 15.18
CA ALA A 130 15.36 -0.97 15.30
C ALA A 130 14.96 -2.23 14.51
N ASP A 131 15.37 -2.35 13.26
CA ASP A 131 15.13 -3.56 12.44
C ASP A 131 15.70 -4.82 13.08
N TRP A 132 16.94 -4.73 13.57
CA TRP A 132 17.58 -5.85 14.24
C TRP A 132 16.81 -6.27 15.50
N LEU A 133 16.27 -5.31 16.25
CA LEU A 133 15.41 -5.58 17.40
C LEU A 133 14.07 -6.18 16.99
N GLU A 134 13.47 -5.73 15.89
CA GLU A 134 12.20 -6.26 15.38
C GLU A 134 12.29 -7.73 14.94
N GLN A 135 13.44 -8.16 14.43
CA GLN A 135 13.69 -9.56 14.05
C GLN A 135 13.83 -10.52 15.24
N ARG A 136 13.95 -10.00 16.46
CA ARG A 136 14.07 -10.82 17.67
C ARG A 136 12.70 -11.16 18.24
N LEU A 137 12.61 -12.35 18.82
CA LEU A 137 11.42 -12.79 19.55
C LEU A 137 11.13 -11.85 20.72
N GLN A 138 9.93 -11.27 20.72
CA GLN A 138 9.49 -10.31 21.73
C GLN A 138 8.68 -11.01 22.81
N LEU A 139 9.06 -10.79 24.08
CA LEU A 139 8.32 -11.30 25.24
C LEU A 139 6.92 -10.66 25.30
N GLY A 140 5.89 -11.49 25.40
CA GLY A 140 4.48 -11.06 25.39
C GLY A 140 3.87 -10.92 23.99
N ARG A 141 4.66 -11.10 22.92
CA ARG A 141 4.20 -11.14 21.52
C ARG A 141 4.48 -12.50 20.87
N ASP A 142 5.75 -12.89 20.80
CA ASP A 142 6.22 -14.11 20.14
C ASP A 142 6.58 -15.21 21.14
N VAL A 143 7.15 -14.82 22.29
CA VAL A 143 7.46 -15.73 23.40
C VAL A 143 6.70 -15.30 24.64
N PHE A 144 6.14 -16.27 25.36
CA PHE A 144 5.36 -16.00 26.57
C PHE A 144 6.10 -16.58 27.77
N GLY A 145 6.39 -15.73 28.75
CA GLY A 145 6.94 -16.17 30.03
C GLY A 145 5.91 -16.97 30.81
N ARG A 146 6.37 -17.78 31.77
CA ARG A 146 5.46 -18.37 32.76
C ARG A 146 4.81 -17.25 33.57
N GLY A 147 3.52 -17.41 33.86
CA GLY A 147 2.83 -16.54 34.81
C GLY A 147 3.54 -16.55 36.15
N VAL A 148 3.66 -15.38 36.77
CA VAL A 148 4.14 -15.28 38.16
C VAL A 148 3.10 -15.96 39.03
N ALA A 149 3.53 -16.83 39.96
CA ALA A 149 2.62 -17.38 40.97
C ALA A 149 1.98 -16.23 41.73
N GLU A 150 0.67 -16.34 41.98
CA GLU A 150 -0.06 -15.31 42.70
C GLU A 150 0.59 -15.15 44.08
N PRO A 151 1.01 -13.92 44.47
CA PRO A 151 1.65 -13.72 45.76
C PRO A 151 0.63 -14.03 46.87
N ASP A 152 1.08 -14.72 47.92
CA ASP A 152 0.25 -14.94 49.11
C ASP A 152 -0.27 -13.60 49.63
N ALA A 153 -1.55 -13.56 49.99
CA ALA A 153 -2.25 -12.32 50.38
C ALA A 153 -1.55 -11.54 51.52
N GLY A 154 -0.74 -12.23 52.35
CA GLY A 154 0.04 -11.62 53.43
C GLY A 154 1.36 -10.96 53.00
N SER A 155 1.77 -11.10 51.74
CA SER A 155 3.05 -10.56 51.22
C SER A 155 2.89 -9.36 50.28
N LEU A 156 1.68 -8.84 50.13
CA LEU A 156 1.42 -7.69 49.26
C LEU A 156 2.06 -6.42 49.83
N PRO A 157 2.87 -5.69 49.04
CA PRO A 157 3.41 -4.41 49.48
C PRO A 157 2.27 -3.42 49.73
N ALA A 158 2.45 -2.55 50.74
CA ALA A 158 1.50 -1.46 50.99
C ALA A 158 1.45 -0.56 49.74
N ALA A 159 0.30 -0.56 49.05
CA ALA A 159 0.04 0.28 47.89
C ALA A 159 -0.83 1.47 48.28
N ASP A 160 -0.48 2.66 47.79
CA ASP A 160 -1.29 3.85 47.96
C ASP A 160 -2.35 3.99 46.85
N VAL A 161 -3.28 4.92 47.04
CA VAL A 161 -4.33 5.21 46.04
C VAL A 161 -3.69 5.63 44.70
N THR A 162 -2.54 6.30 44.73
CA THR A 162 -1.81 6.71 43.52
C THR A 162 -1.28 5.51 42.73
N ALA A 163 -0.77 4.47 43.40
CA ALA A 163 -0.34 3.23 42.77
C ALA A 163 -1.51 2.48 42.15
N LEU A 164 -2.66 2.45 42.84
CA LEU A 164 -3.89 1.87 42.29
C LEU A 164 -4.35 2.62 41.03
N LEU A 165 -4.40 3.95 41.07
CA LEU A 165 -4.80 4.76 39.91
C LEU A 165 -3.83 4.57 38.73
N ARG A 166 -2.51 4.53 38.96
CA ARG A 166 -1.52 4.23 37.93
C ARG A 166 -1.69 2.84 37.32
N ALA A 167 -1.99 1.84 38.16
CA ALA A 167 -2.25 0.48 37.68
C ALA A 167 -3.53 0.43 36.82
N CYS A 168 -4.61 1.07 37.26
CA CYS A 168 -5.85 1.18 36.50
C CYS A 168 -5.63 1.89 35.16
N LEU A 169 -4.91 3.02 35.14
CA LEU A 169 -4.58 3.74 33.91
C LEU A 169 -3.75 2.88 32.95
N LYS A 170 -2.73 2.18 33.45
CA LYS A 170 -1.94 1.26 32.63
C LYS A 170 -2.77 0.10 32.07
N LEU A 171 -3.78 -0.35 32.81
CA LEU A 171 -4.71 -1.40 32.38
C LEU A 171 -5.65 -0.91 31.27
N LEU A 172 -6.06 0.36 31.33
CA LEU A 172 -6.88 1.04 30.33
C LEU A 172 -6.06 1.48 29.09
N GLU A 173 -4.77 1.76 29.27
CA GLU A 173 -3.82 2.09 28.19
C GLU A 173 -3.30 0.87 27.43
N LEU A 174 -3.62 -0.36 27.85
CA LEU A 174 -3.37 -1.52 27.01
C LEU A 174 -4.08 -1.24 25.68
N PRO A 175 -3.35 -1.03 24.57
CA PRO A 175 -4.01 -0.87 23.30
C PRO A 175 -4.86 -2.14 23.17
N GLU A 176 -6.17 -1.98 22.97
CA GLU A 176 -6.99 -3.08 22.48
C GLU A 176 -6.19 -3.62 21.31
N ARG A 177 -5.47 -4.75 21.52
CA ARG A 177 -4.63 -5.37 20.49
C ARG A 177 -5.54 -5.37 19.29
N GLU A 178 -5.20 -4.56 18.29
CA GLU A 178 -6.12 -4.22 17.22
C GLU A 178 -6.60 -5.56 16.69
N ARG A 179 -7.76 -5.99 17.17
CA ARG A 179 -8.33 -7.27 16.81
C ARG A 179 -8.92 -6.87 15.49
N VAL A 180 -8.07 -6.82 14.48
CA VAL A 180 -8.48 -6.63 13.10
C VAL A 180 -9.40 -7.80 12.88
N TYR A 181 -10.69 -7.54 13.10
CA TYR A 181 -11.74 -8.47 12.81
C TYR A 181 -11.74 -8.56 11.30
N ARG A 182 -10.89 -9.46 10.80
CA ARG A 182 -10.97 -9.90 9.42
C ARG A 182 -12.22 -10.74 9.40
N SER A 183 -13.35 -10.11 9.08
CA SER A 183 -14.53 -10.83 8.63
C SER A 183 -14.03 -11.78 7.56
N ASN A 184 -14.01 -13.09 7.83
CA ASN A 184 -13.75 -14.07 6.78
C ASN A 184 -15.01 -14.03 5.91
N PRO A 185 -14.98 -13.41 4.71
CA PRO A 185 -16.18 -13.39 3.90
C PRO A 185 -16.58 -14.85 3.63
N PRO A 186 -17.88 -15.18 3.69
CA PRO A 186 -18.30 -16.53 3.37
C PRO A 186 -17.76 -16.90 1.98
N PRO A 187 -17.25 -18.14 1.78
CA PRO A 187 -16.74 -18.57 0.49
C PRO A 187 -17.91 -18.72 -0.48
N LEU A 188 -18.35 -17.60 -1.05
CA LEU A 188 -19.41 -17.49 -2.04
C LEU A 188 -18.78 -17.48 -3.42
N TRP A 189 -19.44 -18.17 -4.35
CA TRP A 189 -19.00 -18.23 -5.74
C TRP A 189 -19.15 -16.87 -6.40
N ARG A 190 -18.06 -16.34 -6.98
CA ARG A 190 -18.06 -15.02 -7.62
C ARG A 190 -18.30 -15.13 -9.13
N VAL A 191 -18.75 -14.04 -9.74
CA VAL A 191 -18.98 -13.98 -11.21
C VAL A 191 -17.73 -14.32 -12.03
N PRO A 192 -16.51 -13.83 -11.71
CA PRO A 192 -15.30 -14.22 -12.44
C PRO A 192 -15.03 -15.73 -12.41
N GLU A 193 -15.26 -16.37 -11.25
CA GLU A 193 -15.08 -17.82 -11.08
C GLU A 193 -16.09 -18.62 -11.91
N ALA A 194 -17.32 -18.10 -12.04
CA ALA A 194 -18.35 -18.65 -12.92
C ALA A 194 -18.00 -18.49 -14.41
N LEU A 195 -17.48 -17.33 -14.82
CA LEU A 195 -17.02 -17.09 -16.19
C LEU A 195 -15.90 -18.05 -16.60
N ASP A 196 -14.90 -18.22 -15.74
CA ASP A 196 -13.79 -19.15 -15.99
C ASP A 196 -14.29 -20.59 -16.12
N ARG A 197 -15.24 -20.99 -15.28
CA ARG A 197 -15.83 -22.33 -15.31
C ARG A 197 -16.67 -22.55 -16.57
N MET A 198 -17.48 -21.57 -16.96
CA MET A 198 -18.26 -21.63 -18.20
C MET A 198 -17.34 -21.71 -19.42
N ARG A 199 -16.33 -20.85 -19.53
CA ARG A 199 -15.35 -20.87 -20.63
C ARG A 199 -14.58 -22.18 -20.73
N ARG A 200 -14.26 -22.83 -19.60
CA ARG A 200 -13.62 -24.16 -19.59
C ARG A 200 -14.53 -25.29 -20.07
N LEU A 201 -15.82 -25.23 -19.75
CA LEU A 201 -16.78 -26.30 -20.05
C LEU A 201 -17.48 -26.11 -21.39
N LEU A 202 -17.45 -24.91 -21.96
CA LEU A 202 -18.12 -24.56 -23.22
C LEU A 202 -17.66 -25.38 -24.44
N PRO A 203 -16.35 -25.72 -24.62
CA PRO A 203 -15.90 -26.46 -25.81
C PRO A 203 -16.46 -27.89 -25.92
N ASP A 204 -16.73 -28.54 -24.78
CA ASP A 204 -17.16 -29.94 -24.71
C ASP A 204 -18.68 -30.08 -24.54
N LEU A 205 -19.44 -29.00 -24.79
CA LEU A 205 -20.85 -28.95 -24.46
C LEU A 205 -21.74 -29.40 -25.65
N PRO A 206 -22.73 -30.29 -25.42
CA PRO A 206 -23.77 -30.52 -26.41
C PRO A 206 -24.69 -29.29 -26.51
N ASP A 207 -25.19 -29.03 -27.72
CA ASP A 207 -26.20 -28.00 -27.96
C ASP A 207 -27.44 -28.24 -27.07
N GLY A 208 -27.92 -27.18 -26.40
CA GLY A 208 -29.11 -27.21 -25.55
C GLY A 208 -28.85 -27.62 -24.10
N ALA A 209 -27.61 -27.59 -23.61
CA ALA A 209 -27.33 -27.98 -22.23
C ALA A 209 -27.96 -27.02 -21.20
N SER A 210 -28.44 -27.58 -20.09
CA SER A 210 -28.96 -26.79 -18.97
C SER A 210 -27.85 -25.95 -18.31
N LEU A 211 -28.16 -24.69 -17.99
CA LEU A 211 -27.28 -23.78 -17.23
C LEU A 211 -26.80 -24.40 -15.91
N GLY A 212 -27.60 -25.29 -15.31
CA GLY A 212 -27.25 -26.01 -14.09
C GLY A 212 -25.98 -26.87 -14.20
N ARG A 213 -25.59 -27.28 -15.42
CA ARG A 213 -24.36 -28.07 -15.65
C ARG A 213 -23.08 -27.30 -15.33
N PHE A 214 -23.14 -25.98 -15.38
CA PHE A 214 -22.00 -25.10 -15.09
C PHE A 214 -21.82 -24.82 -13.59
N LEU A 215 -22.77 -25.23 -12.75
CA LEU A 215 -22.67 -25.02 -11.31
C LEU A 215 -21.45 -25.73 -10.71
N PRO A 216 -20.77 -25.10 -9.73
CA PRO A 216 -19.76 -25.77 -8.93
C PRO A 216 -20.40 -26.83 -8.03
N PRO A 217 -19.64 -27.88 -7.64
CA PRO A 217 -20.09 -28.78 -6.58
C PRO A 217 -20.23 -27.96 -5.29
N VAL A 218 -21.45 -27.93 -4.72
CA VAL A 218 -21.71 -27.25 -3.45
C VAL A 218 -21.71 -28.28 -2.33
N GLY A 219 -20.91 -28.05 -1.28
CA GLY A 219 -20.83 -28.94 -0.12
C GLY A 219 -22.11 -28.97 0.71
N GLU A 220 -22.17 -29.89 1.68
CA GLU A 220 -23.27 -30.00 2.64
C GLU A 220 -22.98 -29.18 3.90
N GLY A 221 -23.98 -28.45 4.40
CA GLY A 221 -23.86 -27.64 5.62
C GLY A 221 -24.86 -26.49 5.71
N PRO A 222 -24.89 -25.75 6.83
CA PRO A 222 -25.82 -24.63 7.05
C PRO A 222 -25.64 -23.47 6.05
N ALA A 223 -24.43 -23.30 5.50
CA ALA A 223 -24.14 -22.30 4.47
C ALA A 223 -24.43 -22.79 3.03
N ALA A 224 -24.78 -24.07 2.83
CA ALA A 224 -24.93 -24.67 1.51
C ALA A 224 -26.07 -24.05 0.69
N THR A 225 -27.16 -23.64 1.36
CA THR A 225 -28.29 -22.97 0.69
C THR A 225 -27.88 -21.61 0.13
N LEU A 226 -27.09 -20.83 0.90
CA LEU A 226 -26.58 -19.54 0.44
C LEU A 226 -25.56 -19.71 -0.70
N GLN A 227 -24.66 -20.69 -0.58
CA GLN A 227 -23.68 -21.01 -1.62
C GLN A 227 -24.35 -21.45 -2.93
N ARG A 228 -25.39 -22.31 -2.87
CA ARG A 228 -26.18 -22.70 -4.05
C ARG A 228 -26.81 -21.50 -4.75
N ARG A 229 -27.42 -20.59 -3.97
CA ARG A 229 -28.04 -19.37 -4.52
C ARG A 229 -27.02 -18.43 -5.15
N ALA A 230 -25.87 -18.23 -4.49
CA ALA A 230 -24.78 -17.40 -5.01
C ALA A 230 -24.16 -18.00 -6.29
N ALA A 231 -23.99 -19.32 -6.33
CA ALA A 231 -23.51 -20.03 -7.50
C ALA A 231 -24.47 -19.92 -8.69
N LEU A 232 -25.78 -20.09 -8.46
CA LEU A 232 -26.82 -19.91 -9.48
C LEU A 232 -26.81 -18.49 -10.04
N ALA A 233 -26.84 -17.48 -9.17
CA ALA A 233 -26.84 -16.08 -9.58
C ALA A 233 -25.56 -15.71 -10.38
N SER A 234 -24.40 -16.14 -9.91
CA SER A 234 -23.13 -15.87 -10.58
C SER A 234 -23.00 -16.59 -11.93
N THR A 235 -23.51 -17.82 -12.03
CA THR A 235 -23.53 -18.59 -13.28
C THR A 235 -24.50 -17.99 -14.29
N LEU A 236 -25.66 -17.49 -13.84
CA LEU A 236 -26.58 -16.76 -14.70
C LEU A 236 -25.98 -15.46 -15.22
N MET A 237 -25.35 -14.66 -14.34
CA MET A 237 -24.67 -13.43 -14.73
C MET A 237 -23.53 -13.70 -15.72
N ALA A 238 -22.73 -14.75 -15.47
CA ALA A 238 -21.68 -15.18 -16.39
C ALA A 238 -22.25 -15.60 -17.76
N GLY A 239 -23.39 -16.31 -17.79
CA GLY A 239 -24.07 -16.67 -19.03
C GLY A 239 -24.58 -15.45 -19.81
N LEU A 240 -25.18 -14.48 -19.12
CA LEU A 240 -25.65 -13.23 -19.75
C LEU A 240 -24.48 -12.40 -20.30
N GLU A 241 -23.36 -12.35 -19.57
CA GLU A 241 -22.13 -11.69 -20.01
C GLU A 241 -21.55 -12.36 -21.26
N LEU A 242 -21.44 -13.70 -21.27
CA LEU A 242 -20.98 -14.46 -22.44
C LEU A 242 -21.94 -14.34 -23.63
N SER A 243 -23.24 -14.18 -23.37
CA SER A 243 -24.22 -13.95 -24.43
C SER A 243 -24.10 -12.55 -25.01
N ARG A 244 -23.85 -11.54 -24.17
CA ARG A 244 -23.52 -10.18 -24.61
C ARG A 244 -22.22 -10.12 -25.42
N GLU A 245 -21.23 -10.93 -25.07
CA GLU A 245 -19.97 -11.11 -25.83
C GLU A 245 -20.15 -11.92 -27.13
N GLY A 246 -21.33 -12.49 -27.38
CA GLY A 246 -21.62 -13.30 -28.56
C GLY A 246 -20.95 -14.69 -28.54
N ALA A 247 -20.50 -15.17 -27.38
CA ALA A 247 -19.90 -16.49 -27.23
C ALA A 247 -20.96 -17.60 -27.05
N VAL A 248 -22.14 -17.24 -26.56
CA VAL A 248 -23.21 -18.17 -26.16
C VAL A 248 -24.59 -17.59 -26.50
N ALA A 249 -25.53 -18.43 -26.92
CA ALA A 249 -26.94 -18.09 -26.98
C ALA A 249 -27.69 -18.75 -25.80
N LEU A 250 -28.47 -17.96 -25.07
CA LEU A 250 -29.32 -18.43 -23.97
C LEU A 250 -30.78 -18.49 -24.45
N ASP A 251 -31.45 -19.61 -24.18
CA ASP A 251 -32.86 -19.81 -24.51
C ASP A 251 -33.64 -20.26 -23.27
N GLN A 252 -34.83 -19.69 -23.07
CA GLN A 252 -35.75 -20.04 -21.99
C GLN A 252 -37.18 -20.12 -22.56
N PRO A 253 -37.68 -21.34 -22.85
CA PRO A 253 -38.94 -21.52 -23.57
C PRO A 253 -40.17 -21.18 -22.73
N GLU A 254 -40.10 -21.34 -21.41
CA GLU A 254 -41.19 -21.01 -20.47
C GLU A 254 -40.65 -20.12 -19.35
N GLY A 255 -41.45 -19.16 -18.90
CA GLY A 255 -41.07 -18.28 -17.79
C GLY A 255 -40.75 -19.09 -16.53
N PHE A 256 -39.57 -18.86 -15.95
CA PHE A 256 -39.01 -19.63 -14.81
C PHE A 256 -38.71 -21.11 -15.12
N GLY A 257 -38.77 -21.53 -16.38
CA GLY A 257 -38.32 -22.85 -16.84
C GLY A 257 -36.80 -22.94 -16.97
N GLU A 258 -36.31 -24.10 -17.41
CA GLU A 258 -34.87 -24.32 -17.58
C GLU A 258 -34.25 -23.39 -18.61
N ILE A 259 -33.09 -22.81 -18.28
CA ILE A 259 -32.29 -21.99 -19.18
C ILE A 259 -31.32 -22.90 -19.93
N ARG A 260 -31.42 -22.92 -21.25
CA ARG A 260 -30.55 -23.67 -22.16
C ARG A 260 -29.43 -22.79 -22.66
N VAL A 261 -28.24 -23.38 -22.76
CA VAL A 261 -26.99 -22.75 -23.17
C VAL A 261 -26.55 -23.39 -24.47
N ASN A 262 -26.47 -22.60 -25.54
CA ASN A 262 -26.00 -23.02 -26.85
C ASN A 262 -24.71 -22.28 -27.18
N ALA A 263 -23.71 -22.97 -27.76
CA ALA A 263 -22.54 -22.29 -28.26
C ALA A 263 -22.97 -21.35 -29.42
N ALA A 264 -22.46 -20.12 -29.44
CA ALA A 264 -22.69 -19.26 -30.58
C ALA A 264 -21.94 -19.85 -31.78
N ARG A 265 -22.67 -20.46 -32.72
CA ARG A 265 -22.10 -20.81 -34.02
C ARG A 265 -21.77 -19.51 -34.71
N SER A 266 -20.50 -19.32 -35.07
CA SER A 266 -20.12 -18.25 -35.98
C SER A 266 -20.83 -18.50 -37.31
N ASP A 267 -21.93 -17.81 -37.56
CA ASP A 267 -22.49 -17.72 -38.89
C ASP A 267 -21.54 -16.86 -39.73
N ALA A 268 -20.54 -17.51 -40.32
CA ALA A 268 -19.80 -16.97 -41.44
C ALA A 268 -20.60 -17.22 -42.74
N VAL A 269 -21.23 -16.14 -43.23
CA VAL A 269 -21.39 -15.75 -44.64
C VAL A 269 -22.19 -16.68 -45.59
N GLY A 270 -23.39 -16.21 -45.97
CA GLY A 270 -23.84 -16.03 -47.37
C GLY A 270 -24.15 -17.24 -48.27
N ALA A 271 -25.45 -17.46 -48.53
CA ALA A 271 -26.08 -17.99 -49.77
C ALA A 271 -27.55 -18.33 -49.43
N ALA A 272 -28.61 -18.07 -50.19
CA ALA A 272 -28.83 -17.52 -51.51
C ALA A 272 -30.33 -17.13 -51.62
N ALA A 273 -30.61 -16.23 -52.58
CA ALA A 273 -31.87 -16.03 -53.33
C ALA A 273 -33.20 -15.83 -52.57
#